data_AF-A0A2R6LVH8-F1
#
_entry.id   AF-A0A2R6LVH8-F1
#
_cell.length_a   1.000
_cell.length_b   1.000
_cell.length_c   1.000
_cell.angle_alpha   90.00
_cell.angle_beta   90.00
_cell.angle_gamma   90.00
#
_symmetry.space_group_name_H-M   'P 1'
#
loop_
_entity.id
_entity.type
_entity.pdbx_description
1 polymer ?
#
loop_
_entity_poly.entity_id
_entity_poly.type
_entity_poly.pdbx_seq_one_letter_code
_entity_poly.pdbx_strand_id
1 'polypeptide(L)'
;MARGSPLSPPFGVYTAASGAGLACSGQWPACDGGLLPTTLPSFIEWFHRLVASVVGVMILGTAVWAWRRYRSRRIRLATLGALLVLPSQLVLGGATVFVYTPLVQTAHHAAAMLIFAGLFAATLWAREAEITQLSHSRGLGLWFVRWVLDAYGDGFELDTGDGGTTVVLRLRRA
;
A
#
# COMPACT_ATOMS: atom_id res chain seq x y z
N MET A 1 -18.28 32.82 -14.84
CA MET A 1 -16.92 32.26 -15.02
C MET A 1 -16.40 31.81 -13.67
N ALA A 2 -16.51 30.51 -13.36
CA ALA A 2 -15.95 29.94 -12.13
C ALA A 2 -14.44 29.72 -12.32
N ARG A 3 -13.61 30.42 -11.56
CA ARG A 3 -12.17 30.12 -11.46
C ARG A 3 -12.03 28.86 -10.63
N GLY A 4 -11.80 27.72 -11.29
CA GLY A 4 -11.39 26.50 -10.62
C GLY A 4 -10.05 26.73 -9.92
N SER A 5 -10.00 26.48 -8.62
CA SER A 5 -8.77 26.48 -7.84
C SER A 5 -7.80 25.45 -8.44
N PRO A 6 -6.53 25.78 -8.74
CA PRO A 6 -5.57 24.78 -9.17
C PRO A 6 -5.41 23.76 -8.05
N LEU A 7 -5.62 22.48 -8.36
CA LEU A 7 -5.33 21.38 -7.44
C LEU A 7 -3.84 21.47 -7.10
N SER A 8 -3.53 21.63 -5.81
CA SER A 8 -2.15 21.60 -5.33
C SER A 8 -1.51 20.29 -5.80
N PRO A 9 -0.39 20.34 -6.54
CA PRO A 9 0.26 19.13 -6.99
C PRO A 9 0.72 18.31 -5.77
N PRO A 10 0.77 16.96 -5.87
CA PRO A 10 1.30 16.13 -4.79
C PRO A 10 2.69 16.63 -4.39
N PHE A 11 3.02 16.52 -3.10
CA PHE A 11 4.15 17.22 -2.48
C PHE A 11 5.50 17.03 -3.23
N GLY A 12 5.72 15.85 -3.83
CA GLY A 12 6.93 15.56 -4.63
C GLY A 12 6.98 16.25 -6.01
N VAL A 13 5.86 16.70 -6.55
CA VAL A 13 5.82 17.53 -7.76
C VAL A 13 6.03 19.00 -7.39
N TYR A 14 5.55 19.43 -6.22
CA TYR A 14 5.81 20.77 -5.70
C TYR A 14 7.30 21.00 -5.40
N THR A 15 8.01 20.03 -4.83
CA THR A 15 9.47 20.10 -4.59
C THR A 15 10.26 20.28 -5.90
N ALA A 16 9.90 19.53 -6.95
CA ALA A 16 10.54 19.64 -8.28
C ALA A 16 10.20 20.98 -8.96
N ALA A 17 8.95 21.43 -8.88
CA ALA A 17 8.49 22.67 -9.49
C ALA A 17 9.05 23.93 -8.80
N SER A 18 9.33 23.86 -7.49
CA SER A 18 9.92 24.97 -6.72
C SER A 18 11.45 25.04 -6.84
N GLY A 19 12.10 24.11 -7.55
CA GLY A 19 13.56 24.02 -7.63
C GLY A 19 14.21 23.67 -6.29
N ALA A 20 13.42 23.20 -5.32
CA ALA A 20 13.90 22.91 -3.97
C ALA A 20 14.85 21.71 -3.92
N GLY A 21 14.93 20.88 -4.96
CA GLY A 21 15.83 19.71 -4.99
C GLY A 21 17.34 20.02 -4.93
N LEU A 22 17.73 21.29 -5.06
CA LEU A 22 19.10 21.78 -4.89
C LEU A 22 19.29 22.59 -3.61
N ALA A 23 18.23 22.78 -2.80
CA ALA A 23 18.25 23.70 -1.67
C ALA A 23 19.26 23.26 -0.59
N CYS A 24 19.41 21.95 -0.39
CA CYS A 24 20.40 21.38 0.53
C CYS A 24 21.84 21.39 0.00
N SER A 25 22.12 22.01 -1.15
CA SER A 25 23.47 22.29 -1.66
C SER A 25 24.42 21.07 -1.69
N GLY A 26 23.94 19.92 -2.17
CA GLY A 26 24.76 18.70 -2.24
C GLY A 26 24.91 17.95 -0.92
N GLN A 27 24.21 18.34 0.14
CA GLN A 27 24.25 17.64 1.41
C GLN A 27 23.20 16.51 1.41
N TRP A 28 23.67 15.29 1.67
CA TRP A 28 22.84 14.10 1.80
C TRP A 28 23.51 13.11 2.74
N PRO A 29 22.82 12.56 3.77
CA PRO A 29 21.38 12.67 4.03
C PRO A 29 20.93 13.95 4.76
N ALA A 30 21.85 14.71 5.36
CA ALA A 30 21.57 15.95 6.08
C ALA A 30 21.30 17.15 5.14
N CYS A 31 20.86 18.29 5.68
CA CYS A 31 20.63 19.54 4.97
C CYS A 31 21.14 20.72 5.82
N ASP A 32 21.76 21.74 5.21
CA ASP A 32 22.28 22.94 5.87
C ASP A 32 23.24 22.70 7.07
N GLY A 33 23.92 21.55 7.13
CA GLY A 33 24.88 21.22 8.18
C GLY A 33 24.26 20.93 9.56
N GLY A 34 22.92 20.86 9.66
CA GLY A 34 22.19 20.68 10.91
C GLY A 34 20.99 19.72 10.78
N LEU A 35 20.26 19.55 11.89
CA LEU A 35 19.03 18.75 11.94
C LEU A 35 17.81 19.50 11.39
N LEU A 36 17.81 20.84 11.45
CA LEU A 36 16.71 21.69 11.02
C LEU A 36 17.15 22.67 9.92
N PRO A 37 16.35 22.80 8.85
CA PRO A 37 16.65 23.67 7.70
C PRO A 37 16.44 25.15 8.04
N THR A 38 17.23 26.00 7.40
CA THR A 38 17.29 27.44 7.70
C THR A 38 16.44 28.30 6.77
N THR A 39 16.09 27.76 5.60
CA THR A 39 15.28 28.43 4.58
C THR A 39 14.05 27.61 4.19
N LEU A 40 13.02 28.26 3.66
CA LEU A 40 11.81 27.57 3.19
C LEU A 40 12.10 26.53 2.09
N PRO A 41 12.93 26.80 1.05
CA PRO A 41 13.33 25.78 0.08
C PRO A 41 14.03 24.56 0.73
N SER A 42 14.98 24.79 1.64
CA SER A 42 15.65 23.71 2.38
C SER A 42 14.66 22.91 3.22
N PHE A 43 13.65 23.57 3.80
CA PHE A 43 12.58 22.91 4.55
C PHE A 43 11.73 21.98 3.69
N ILE A 44 11.35 22.41 2.50
CA ILE A 44 10.56 21.60 1.57
C ILE A 44 11.33 20.33 1.18
N GLU A 45 12.62 20.45 0.86
CA GLU A 45 13.47 19.32 0.50
C GLU A 45 13.68 18.37 1.69
N TRP A 46 14.05 18.91 2.86
CA TRP A 46 14.22 18.14 4.09
C TRP A 46 12.94 17.39 4.49
N PHE A 47 11.79 18.06 4.43
CA PHE A 47 10.51 17.45 4.77
C PHE A 47 10.14 16.33 3.80
N HIS A 48 10.40 16.51 2.51
CA HIS A 48 10.25 15.45 1.52
C HIS A 48 11.10 14.21 1.87
N ARG A 49 12.37 14.40 2.27
CA ARG A 49 13.27 13.31 2.71
C ARG A 49 12.77 12.60 3.97
N LEU A 50 12.24 13.36 4.94
CA LEU A 50 11.63 12.81 6.15
C LEU A 50 10.44 11.92 5.81
N VAL A 51 9.49 12.43 5.02
CA VAL A 51 8.31 11.67 4.59
C VAL A 51 8.71 10.44 3.77
N ALA A 52 9.66 10.57 2.86
CA ALA A 52 10.17 9.46 2.06
C ALA A 52 10.78 8.36 2.94
N SER A 53 11.48 8.71 4.03
CA SER A 53 12.05 7.76 4.98
C SER A 53 10.97 6.99 5.74
N VAL A 54 9.93 7.69 6.23
CA VAL A 54 8.78 7.06 6.89
C VAL A 54 8.06 6.11 5.94
N VAL A 55 7.80 6.55 4.70
CA VAL A 55 7.17 5.73 3.66
C VAL A 55 8.03 4.51 3.35
N GLY A 56 9.35 4.65 3.26
CA GLY A 56 10.28 3.53 3.08
C GLY A 56 10.08 2.43 4.14
N VAL A 57 9.99 2.82 5.42
CA VAL A 57 9.71 1.88 6.53
C VAL A 57 8.32 1.26 6.39
N MET A 58 7.31 2.03 6.00
CA MET A 58 5.95 1.50 5.76
C MET A 58 5.92 0.48 4.61
N ILE A 59 6.71 0.67 3.55
CA ILE A 59 6.83 -0.28 2.44
C ILE A 59 7.44 -1.60 2.95
N LEU A 60 8.51 -1.52 3.75
CA LEU A 60 9.11 -2.71 4.39
C LEU A 60 8.08 -3.45 5.25
N GLY A 61 7.39 -2.73 6.14
CA GLY A 61 6.36 -3.30 7.00
C GLY A 61 5.21 -3.93 6.23
N THR A 62 4.75 -3.28 5.15
CA THR A 62 3.70 -3.79 4.26
C THR A 62 4.11 -5.09 3.59
N ALA A 63 5.34 -5.18 3.08
CA ALA A 63 5.82 -6.40 2.46
C ALA A 63 5.95 -7.55 3.48
N VAL A 64 6.52 -7.29 4.67
CA VAL A 64 6.59 -8.29 5.75
C VAL A 64 5.20 -8.76 6.16
N TRP A 65 4.27 -7.84 6.35
CA TRP A 65 2.89 -8.17 6.71
C TRP A 65 2.19 -8.98 5.62
N ALA A 66 2.33 -8.58 4.36
CA ALA A 66 1.74 -9.28 3.22
C ALA A 66 2.27 -10.72 3.11
N TRP A 67 3.56 -10.93 3.34
CA TRP A 67 4.19 -12.25 3.30
C TRP A 67 3.74 -13.17 4.45
N ARG A 68 3.50 -12.60 5.64
CA ARG A 68 2.94 -13.32 6.79
C ARG A 68 1.47 -13.66 6.61
N ARG A 69 0.67 -12.75 6.04
CA ARG A 69 -0.80 -12.86 5.97
C ARG A 69 -1.32 -13.60 4.73
N TYR A 70 -0.66 -13.44 3.58
CA TYR A 70 -1.14 -13.96 2.29
C TYR A 70 -0.19 -15.02 1.72
N ARG A 71 -0.78 -16.11 1.19
CA ARG A 71 -0.07 -17.19 0.47
C ARG A 71 -0.06 -16.97 -1.05
N SER A 72 -0.83 -16.00 -1.55
CA SER A 72 -0.92 -15.70 -2.99
C SER A 72 0.44 -15.30 -3.57
N ARG A 73 0.86 -16.02 -4.63
CA ARG A 73 2.11 -15.75 -5.35
C ARG A 73 2.14 -14.34 -5.93
N ARG A 74 1.01 -13.85 -6.46
CA ARG A 74 0.92 -12.51 -7.08
C ARG A 74 1.17 -11.39 -6.06
N ILE A 75 0.55 -11.47 -4.88
CA ILE A 75 0.76 -10.50 -3.78
C ILE A 75 2.22 -10.51 -3.32
N ARG A 76 2.81 -11.70 -3.15
CA ARG A 76 4.20 -11.85 -2.71
C ARG A 76 5.21 -11.31 -3.73
N LEU A 77 5.00 -11.60 -5.02
CA LEU A 77 5.87 -11.10 -6.09
C LEU A 77 5.77 -9.58 -6.25
N ALA A 78 4.57 -9.01 -6.17
CA ALA A 78 4.40 -7.56 -6.29
C ALA A 78 5.03 -6.80 -5.11
N THR A 79 4.84 -7.29 -3.88
CA THR A 79 5.49 -6.71 -2.69
C THR A 79 7.00 -6.92 -2.67
N LEU A 80 7.49 -8.04 -3.20
CA LEU A 80 8.93 -8.26 -3.40
C LEU A 80 9.52 -7.33 -4.46
N GLY A 81 8.84 -7.14 -5.58
CA GLY A 81 9.25 -6.19 -6.62
C GLY A 81 9.38 -4.77 -6.05
N ALA A 82 8.38 -4.32 -5.28
CA ALA A 82 8.43 -3.03 -4.58
C ALA A 82 9.64 -2.93 -3.63
N LEU A 83 9.93 -3.98 -2.86
CA LEU A 83 11.11 -4.05 -2.00
C LEU A 83 12.43 -3.97 -2.76
N LEU A 84 12.54 -4.65 -3.91
CA LEU A 84 13.76 -4.69 -4.71
C LEU A 84 14.02 -3.37 -5.47
N VAL A 85 12.96 -2.63 -5.81
CA VAL A 85 13.07 -1.29 -6.43
C VAL A 85 13.35 -0.21 -5.39
N LEU A 86 13.00 -0.41 -4.11
CA LEU A 86 13.21 0.59 -3.06
C LEU A 86 14.67 1.09 -2.94
N PRO A 87 15.72 0.23 -2.98
CA PRO A 87 17.10 0.70 -2.99
C PRO A 87 17.45 1.63 -4.17
N SER A 88 16.94 1.36 -5.38
CA SER A 88 17.19 2.24 -6.52
C SER A 88 16.47 3.57 -6.35
N GLN A 89 15.29 3.59 -5.71
CA GLN A 89 14.59 4.82 -5.35
C GLN A 89 15.41 5.70 -4.40
N LEU A 90 16.08 5.11 -3.42
CA LEU A 90 16.97 5.83 -2.50
C LEU A 90 18.17 6.43 -3.23
N VAL A 91 18.82 5.65 -4.11
CA VAL A 91 19.96 6.12 -4.91
C VAL A 91 19.56 7.24 -5.85
N LEU A 92 18.46 7.07 -6.60
CA LEU A 92 17.96 8.08 -7.53
C LEU A 92 17.49 9.34 -6.80
N GLY A 93 16.88 9.21 -5.62
CA GLY A 93 16.48 10.34 -4.78
C GLY A 93 17.64 11.08 -4.14
N GLY A 94 18.77 10.41 -3.88
CA GLY A 94 20.02 11.08 -3.52
C GLY A 94 20.64 11.77 -4.75
N ALA A 95 20.60 11.11 -5.91
CA ALA A 95 21.17 11.64 -7.14
C ALA A 95 20.51 12.95 -7.60
N THR A 96 19.23 13.20 -7.32
CA THR A 96 18.58 14.48 -7.65
C THR A 96 19.22 15.68 -6.95
N VAL A 97 19.89 15.46 -5.81
CA VAL A 97 20.59 16.49 -5.04
C VAL A 97 21.92 16.88 -5.68
N PHE A 98 22.59 15.92 -6.33
CA PHE A 98 23.91 16.11 -6.93
C PHE A 98 23.86 16.37 -8.44
N VAL A 99 22.88 15.78 -9.13
CA VAL A 99 22.76 15.76 -10.60
C VAL A 99 21.31 16.06 -10.99
N TYR A 100 20.96 17.35 -10.99
CA TYR A 100 19.61 17.82 -11.29
C TYR A 100 19.33 17.87 -12.80
N THR A 101 19.09 16.70 -13.41
CA THR A 101 18.77 16.57 -14.84
C THR A 101 17.38 15.95 -15.05
N PRO A 102 16.69 16.26 -16.17
CA PRO A 102 15.39 15.65 -16.49
C PRO A 102 15.43 14.11 -16.48
N LEU A 103 16.55 13.53 -16.90
CA LEU A 103 16.74 12.07 -16.90
C LEU A 103 16.72 11.50 -15.49
N VAL A 104 17.50 12.07 -14.56
CA VAL A 104 17.57 11.61 -13.17
C VAL A 104 16.22 11.80 -12.48
N GLN A 105 15.56 12.94 -12.68
CA GLN A 105 14.23 13.18 -12.11
C GLN A 105 13.18 12.21 -12.65
N THR A 106 13.17 11.97 -13.97
CA THR A 106 12.24 11.02 -14.59
C THR A 106 12.49 9.60 -14.10
N ALA A 107 13.76 9.18 -14.00
CA ALA A 107 14.12 7.88 -13.46
C ALA A 107 13.67 7.71 -12.00
N HIS A 108 13.87 8.74 -11.16
CA HIS A 108 13.40 8.77 -9.78
C HIS A 108 11.88 8.64 -9.67
N HIS A 109 11.13 9.38 -10.50
CA HIS A 109 9.67 9.28 -10.50
C HIS A 109 9.17 7.95 -11.04
N ALA A 110 9.82 7.39 -12.07
CA ALA A 110 9.47 6.09 -12.64
C ALA A 110 9.66 4.96 -11.61
N ALA A 111 10.78 4.96 -10.87
CA ALA A 111 11.02 3.98 -9.81
C ALA A 111 9.98 4.09 -8.68
N ALA A 112 9.62 5.32 -8.25
CA ALA A 112 8.50 5.54 -7.32
C ALA A 112 7.18 4.98 -7.85
N MET A 113 6.88 5.17 -9.14
CA MET A 113 5.63 4.70 -9.74
C MET A 113 5.57 3.18 -9.83
N LEU A 114 6.70 2.49 -10.06
CA LEU A 114 6.79 1.03 -10.02
C LEU A 114 6.51 0.47 -8.63
N ILE A 115 7.08 1.09 -7.58
CA ILE A 115 6.81 0.73 -6.19
C ILE A 115 5.32 0.92 -5.88
N PHE A 116 4.77 2.09 -6.21
CA PHE A 116 3.36 2.41 -5.99
C PHE A 116 2.44 1.43 -6.70
N ALA A 117 2.66 1.16 -7.99
CA ALA A 117 1.85 0.23 -8.77
C ALA A 117 1.88 -1.19 -8.19
N GLY A 118 3.05 -1.67 -7.76
CA GLY A 118 3.19 -2.99 -7.13
C GLY A 118 2.40 -3.11 -5.83
N LEU A 119 2.51 -2.12 -4.94
CA LEU A 119 1.77 -2.10 -3.67
C LEU A 119 0.27 -1.92 -3.87
N PHE A 120 -0.12 -1.08 -4.84
CA PHE A 120 -1.51 -0.89 -5.21
C PHE A 120 -2.14 -2.18 -5.74
N ALA A 121 -1.47 -2.86 -6.67
CA ALA A 121 -1.91 -4.16 -7.18
C ALA A 121 -2.01 -5.22 -6.06
N ALA A 122 -1.01 -5.28 -5.18
CA ALA A 122 -1.04 -6.17 -4.02
C ALA A 122 -2.25 -5.89 -3.10
N THR A 123 -2.60 -4.62 -2.93
CA THR A 123 -3.78 -4.19 -2.15
C THR A 123 -5.08 -4.63 -2.80
N LEU A 124 -5.22 -4.44 -4.12
CA LEU A 124 -6.41 -4.89 -4.85
C LEU A 124 -6.62 -6.40 -4.73
N TRP A 125 -5.57 -7.19 -4.96
CA TRP A 125 -5.66 -8.65 -4.83
C TRP A 125 -5.89 -9.12 -3.39
N ALA A 126 -5.38 -8.38 -2.39
CA ALA A 126 -5.66 -8.67 -0.99
C ALA A 126 -7.15 -8.48 -0.66
N ARG A 127 -7.82 -7.46 -1.22
CA ARG A 127 -9.26 -7.24 -1.05
C ARG A 127 -10.10 -8.37 -1.66
N GLU A 128 -9.74 -8.83 -2.86
CA GLU A 128 -10.42 -9.96 -3.51
C GLU A 128 -10.31 -11.25 -2.67
N ALA A 129 -9.14 -11.49 -2.06
CA ALA A 129 -8.92 -12.65 -1.20
C ALA A 129 -9.71 -12.61 0.12
N GLU A 130 -10.02 -11.42 0.65
CA GLU A 130 -10.83 -11.27 1.87
C GLU A 130 -12.32 -11.49 1.59
N ILE A 131 -12.82 -11.01 0.44
CA ILE A 131 -14.24 -11.11 0.04
C ILE A 131 -14.64 -12.57 -0.26
N THR A 132 -13.70 -13.42 -0.69
CA THR A 132 -13.99 -14.78 -1.15
C THR A 132 -13.98 -15.87 -0.08
N GLN A 133 -13.44 -15.62 1.13
CA GLN A 133 -13.23 -16.70 2.12
C GLN A 133 -13.90 -16.50 3.48
N LEU A 134 -14.37 -15.30 3.87
CA LEU A 134 -14.94 -15.10 5.21
C LEU A 134 -16.29 -14.36 5.27
N SER A 135 -16.67 -13.59 4.24
CA SER A 135 -17.92 -12.79 4.29
C SER A 135 -19.15 -13.51 3.74
N HIS A 136 -19.01 -14.53 2.90
CA HIS A 136 -20.17 -15.17 2.27
C HIS A 136 -20.69 -16.43 3.01
N SER A 137 -19.85 -17.09 3.81
CA SER A 137 -20.21 -18.31 4.56
C SER A 137 -20.43 -18.10 6.07
N ARG A 138 -20.37 -16.85 6.54
CA ARG A 138 -20.60 -16.46 7.95
C ARG A 138 -21.47 -15.21 8.13
N GLY A 139 -22.21 -14.81 7.08
CA GLY A 139 -23.12 -13.67 7.17
C GLY A 139 -24.26 -13.89 8.18
N LEU A 140 -24.84 -12.79 8.67
CA LEU A 140 -26.02 -12.78 9.55
C LEU A 140 -27.13 -13.74 9.10
N GLY A 141 -27.27 -13.98 7.79
CA GLY A 141 -28.25 -14.93 7.24
C GLY A 141 -28.00 -16.38 7.68
N LEU A 142 -26.77 -16.90 7.58
CA LEU A 142 -26.45 -18.26 8.03
C LEU A 142 -26.48 -18.37 9.56
N TRP A 143 -26.09 -17.31 10.26
CA TRP A 143 -26.25 -17.22 11.71
C TRP A 143 -27.72 -17.25 12.13
N PHE A 144 -28.59 -16.51 11.43
CA PHE A 144 -30.03 -16.45 11.70
C PHE A 144 -30.72 -17.78 11.38
N VAL A 145 -30.40 -18.39 10.23
CA VAL A 145 -30.91 -19.72 9.87
C VAL A 145 -30.51 -20.75 10.92
N ARG A 146 -29.24 -20.76 11.36
CA ARG A 146 -28.80 -21.62 12.47
C ARG A 146 -29.55 -21.33 13.76
N TRP A 147 -29.71 -20.06 14.14
CA TRP A 147 -30.41 -19.67 15.37
C TRP A 147 -31.88 -20.12 15.36
N VAL A 148 -32.57 -19.98 14.23
CA VAL A 148 -33.94 -20.50 14.06
C VAL A 148 -33.96 -22.02 14.21
N LEU A 149 -33.06 -22.75 13.54
CA LEU A 149 -33.01 -24.21 13.61
C LEU A 149 -32.69 -24.71 15.04
N ASP A 150 -31.76 -24.06 15.73
CA ASP A 150 -31.43 -24.35 17.13
C ASP A 150 -32.64 -24.08 18.06
N ALA A 151 -33.45 -23.05 17.79
CA ALA A 151 -34.66 -22.73 18.55
C ALA A 151 -35.79 -23.75 18.36
N TYR A 152 -35.87 -24.41 17.19
CA TYR A 152 -36.82 -25.48 16.91
C TYR A 152 -36.28 -26.90 17.21
N GLY A 153 -35.00 -27.00 17.62
CA GLY A 153 -34.39 -28.25 18.10
C GLY A 153 -33.78 -29.15 17.02
N ASP A 154 -33.51 -28.63 15.81
CA ASP A 154 -33.03 -29.43 14.68
C ASP A 154 -31.54 -29.16 14.38
N GLY A 155 -30.74 -30.23 14.37
CA GLY A 155 -29.30 -30.18 14.12
C GLY A 155 -28.97 -29.89 12.65
N PHE A 156 -28.24 -28.80 12.43
CA PHE A 156 -27.72 -28.37 11.13
C PHE A 156 -26.25 -28.77 10.99
N GLU A 157 -25.93 -29.67 10.06
CA GLU A 157 -24.56 -30.11 9.79
C GLU A 157 -24.14 -29.74 8.37
N LEU A 158 -23.03 -29.01 8.26
CA LEU A 158 -22.44 -28.57 7.01
C LEU A 158 -21.21 -29.41 6.71
N ASP A 159 -21.28 -30.18 5.62
CA ASP A 159 -20.12 -30.88 5.09
C ASP A 159 -19.55 -30.09 3.91
N THR A 160 -18.24 -29.85 3.94
CA THR A 160 -17.55 -29.05 2.92
C THR A 160 -16.45 -29.93 2.33
N GLY A 161 -16.73 -30.51 1.16
CA GLY A 161 -15.79 -31.37 0.44
C GLY A 161 -15.27 -30.72 -0.84
N ASP A 162 -14.30 -31.37 -1.48
CA ASP A 162 -13.62 -30.88 -2.70
C ASP A 162 -14.56 -30.74 -3.92
N GLY A 163 -15.80 -31.24 -3.84
CA GLY A 163 -16.84 -31.17 -4.86
C GLY A 163 -17.95 -30.12 -4.63
N GLY A 164 -17.91 -29.36 -3.53
CA GLY A 164 -18.92 -28.36 -3.18
C GLY A 164 -19.42 -28.44 -1.73
N THR A 165 -20.36 -27.57 -1.38
CA THR A 165 -20.96 -27.51 -0.04
C THR A 165 -22.24 -28.35 -0.02
N THR A 166 -22.28 -29.41 0.79
CA THR A 166 -23.49 -30.21 1.01
C THR A 166 -24.11 -29.82 2.35
N VAL A 167 -25.38 -29.41 2.32
CA VAL A 167 -26.14 -29.03 3.52
C VAL A 167 -27.04 -30.21 3.88
N VAL A 168 -26.78 -30.84 5.04
CA VAL A 168 -27.61 -31.95 5.53
C VAL A 168 -28.57 -31.43 6.59
N LEU A 169 -29.86 -31.41 6.25
CA LEU A 169 -30.94 -31.07 7.17
C LEU A 169 -31.58 -32.36 7.68
N ARG A 170 -31.46 -32.64 8.98
CA ARG A 170 -32.19 -33.74 9.63
C ARG A 170 -33.42 -33.19 10.32
N LEU A 171 -34.59 -33.43 9.72
CA LEU A 171 -35.88 -33.07 10.31
C LEU A 171 -36.44 -34.28 11.07
N ARG A 172 -36.76 -34.14 12.36
CA ARG A 172 -37.60 -35.12 13.05
C ARG A 172 -39.06 -34.86 12.64
N ARG A 173 -39.67 -35.83 11.98
CA ARG A 173 -41.11 -35.81 11.67
C ARG A 173 -41.88 -35.77 13.00
N ALA A 174 -42.56 -34.66 13.28
CA ALA A 174 -43.56 -34.57 14.34
C ALA A 174 -44.80 -35.39 13.96
#